data_AF-A0A946CQJ4-F1
#
_entry.id   AF-A0A946CQJ4-F1
#
_cell.length_a   1.000
_cell.length_b   1.000
_cell.length_c   1.000
_cell.angle_alpha   90.00
_cell.angle_beta   90.00
_cell.angle_gamma   90.00
#
_symmetry.space_group_name_H-M   'P 1'
#
loop_
_entity.id
_entity.type
_entity.pdbx_description
1 polymer ?
#
loop_
_entity_poly.entity_id
_entity_poly.type
_entity_poly.pdbx_seq_one_letter_code
_entity_poly.pdbx_strand_id
1 'polypeptide(L)'
;MLAPAIDWAGQVAHNATSIMPWQDADIPLSAGLSIGLLASFYTVIGSSALAVRTHQTIDGNNELRLHGIANALMGVLGFLPGNASPGISDAVRRVHATPRISCIGTPIMFAVLLVVMMPLIEALPLWTTAGMLVSTSLLALDRATLTKLKGLALRNLPFPRVVVGDVAETLAVVITALVVDLIAAVGVGVMLSIALFVLGMGRSPIRRIYRGSRIHSRIHRSPGEIKRLEQDGDRIAVIEVQGPLFFGSCARLLSDAKELLEDGVEFLILDFKHMTSIDSTGSAKLRSLSMMCQETGGKLMVSYIQPERRTAQTHRARVKAESETDDENCRRIQSRPRWIWLNMHANDIINVIGEDWFFRDTDSALSRCEQTLLEAPEDDGYLSPRGRIAHSDLFAGLSRDDIAYLGTQATRRRYRAGEPVFSQGDDANHAYFLMRGRMDVEIDIPGTNRRKRVSTLPDGIIFGEMGLIDGAPRSATVTASRNSLCYAMDGETYVRLQVEKPEMVMTLLGNISRQFSSRLRVANIMISELDQ
;
A
#
# COMPACT_ATOMS: atom_id res chain seq x y z
N MET A 1 -4.60 68.95 23.15
CA MET A 1 -4.55 67.90 22.10
C MET A 1 -4.50 66.47 22.65
N LEU A 2 -3.93 66.20 23.84
CA LEU A 2 -4.05 64.87 24.49
C LEU A 2 -5.35 64.68 25.30
N ALA A 3 -6.01 65.76 25.73
CA ALA A 3 -7.22 65.68 26.58
C ALA A 3 -8.39 64.87 25.98
N PRO A 4 -8.76 64.97 24.69
CA PRO A 4 -9.86 64.18 24.13
C PRO A 4 -9.51 62.69 23.97
N ALA A 5 -8.24 62.37 23.71
CA ALA A 5 -7.77 60.99 23.62
C ALA A 5 -7.66 60.31 25.00
N ILE A 6 -7.30 61.08 26.03
CA ILE A 6 -7.33 60.64 27.44
C ILE A 6 -8.77 60.44 27.91
N ASP A 7 -9.71 61.28 27.46
CA ASP A 7 -11.12 61.16 27.81
C ASP A 7 -11.79 59.95 27.11
N TRP A 8 -11.43 59.68 25.84
CA TRP A 8 -11.84 58.45 25.15
C TRP A 8 -11.23 57.20 25.80
N ALA A 9 -9.93 57.20 26.12
CA ALA A 9 -9.28 56.11 26.83
C ALA A 9 -9.83 55.91 28.25
N GLY A 10 -10.20 57.01 28.92
CA GLY A 10 -10.88 57.02 30.21
C GLY A 10 -12.29 56.42 30.13
N GLN A 11 -13.08 56.77 29.12
CA GLN A 11 -14.40 56.18 28.87
C GLN A 11 -14.31 54.70 28.48
N VAL A 12 -13.33 54.31 27.67
CA VAL A 12 -13.09 52.90 27.33
C VAL A 12 -12.65 52.11 28.57
N ALA A 13 -11.78 52.66 29.42
CA ALA A 13 -11.38 52.03 30.68
C ALA A 13 -12.54 51.95 31.70
N HIS A 14 -13.42 52.96 31.74
CA HIS A 14 -14.59 52.97 32.61
C HIS A 14 -15.67 51.97 32.14
N ASN A 15 -15.81 51.79 30.81
CA ASN A 15 -16.69 50.78 30.20
C ASN A 15 -16.08 49.37 30.18
N ALA A 16 -14.75 49.24 30.22
CA ALA A 16 -14.07 47.95 30.32
C ALA A 16 -14.07 47.41 31.77
N THR A 17 -14.19 48.29 32.76
CA THR A 17 -14.28 47.93 34.20
C THR A 17 -15.69 47.56 34.65
N SER A 18 -16.74 47.86 33.87
CA SER A 18 -18.00 47.10 33.95
C SER A 18 -17.75 45.74 33.32
N ILE A 19 -17.17 44.84 34.11
CA ILE A 19 -16.90 43.44 33.76
C ILE A 19 -18.11 42.89 33.01
N MET A 20 -17.94 42.63 31.72
CA MET A 20 -18.97 42.00 30.89
C MET A 20 -19.49 40.78 31.67
N PRO A 21 -20.79 40.68 31.94
CA PRO A 21 -21.33 39.52 32.64
C PRO A 21 -20.89 38.27 31.89
N TRP A 22 -20.36 37.26 32.58
CA TRP A 22 -19.97 35.99 31.96
C TRP A 22 -21.11 35.31 31.18
N GLN A 23 -22.35 35.75 31.40
CA GLN A 23 -23.55 35.37 30.67
C GLN A 23 -23.55 35.84 29.20
N ASP A 24 -22.81 36.90 28.85
CA ASP A 24 -22.70 37.41 27.47
C ASP A 24 -21.36 37.03 26.81
N ALA A 25 -20.55 36.20 27.46
CA ALA A 25 -19.22 35.81 26.98
C ALA A 25 -19.26 34.98 25.68
N ASP A 26 -20.42 34.41 25.34
CA ASP A 26 -20.61 33.56 24.15
C ASP A 26 -20.35 34.33 22.84
N ILE A 27 -20.73 35.61 22.78
CA ILE A 27 -20.57 36.46 21.59
C ILE A 27 -19.08 36.78 21.32
N PRO A 28 -18.30 37.36 22.26
CA PRO A 28 -16.89 37.63 22.03
C PRO A 28 -16.06 36.35 21.89
N LEU A 29 -16.45 35.25 22.55
CA LEU A 29 -15.76 33.97 22.41
C LEU A 29 -15.94 33.38 21.00
N SER A 30 -17.17 33.36 20.48
CA SER A 30 -17.47 32.85 19.13
C SER A 30 -16.89 33.74 18.02
N ALA A 31 -16.95 35.06 18.18
CA ALA A 31 -16.31 36.01 17.28
C ALA A 31 -14.77 35.88 17.32
N GLY A 32 -14.19 35.79 18.52
CA GLY A 32 -12.75 35.61 18.72
C GLY A 32 -12.23 34.31 18.12
N LEU A 33 -12.96 33.20 18.29
CA LEU A 33 -12.63 31.90 17.68
C LEU A 33 -12.64 32.01 16.15
N SER A 34 -13.66 32.66 15.59
CA SER A 34 -13.84 32.79 14.14
C SER A 34 -12.77 33.67 13.50
N ILE A 35 -12.49 34.84 14.11
CA ILE A 35 -11.41 35.73 13.67
C ILE A 35 -10.06 35.04 13.81
N GLY A 36 -9.80 34.35 14.93
CA GLY A 36 -8.55 33.61 15.15
C GLY A 36 -8.33 32.50 14.11
N LEU A 37 -9.38 31.77 13.76
CA LEU A 37 -9.33 30.70 12.77
C LEU A 37 -9.12 31.26 11.34
N LEU A 38 -9.84 32.31 10.97
CA LEU A 38 -9.64 33.00 9.68
C LEU A 38 -8.22 33.58 9.57
N ALA A 39 -7.75 34.23 10.62
CA ALA A 39 -6.41 34.79 10.72
C ALA A 39 -5.31 33.73 10.60
N SER A 40 -5.52 32.56 11.21
CA SER A 40 -4.62 31.42 11.09
C SER A 40 -4.53 30.94 9.64
N PHE A 41 -5.66 30.78 8.95
CA PHE A 41 -5.65 30.41 7.53
C PHE A 41 -4.95 31.44 6.66
N TYR A 42 -5.23 32.73 6.86
CA TYR A 42 -4.61 33.78 6.08
C TYR A 42 -3.09 33.81 6.27
N THR A 43 -2.63 33.59 7.51
CA THR A 43 -1.21 33.52 7.84
C THR A 43 -0.52 32.30 7.21
N VAL A 44 -1.14 31.13 7.25
CA VAL A 44 -0.57 29.91 6.64
C VAL A 44 -0.54 30.02 5.11
N ILE A 45 -1.63 30.49 4.49
CA ILE A 45 -1.71 30.70 3.04
C ILE A 45 -0.71 31.77 2.60
N GLY A 46 -0.65 32.89 3.32
CA GLY A 46 0.25 34.00 3.00
C GLY A 46 1.72 33.62 3.12
N SER A 47 2.10 32.95 4.20
CA SER A 47 3.47 32.46 4.39
C SER A 47 3.83 31.39 3.35
N SER A 48 2.93 30.44 3.04
CA SER A 48 3.16 29.44 1.99
C SER A 48 3.32 30.07 0.60
N ALA A 49 2.50 31.07 0.26
CA ALA A 49 2.61 31.79 -1.00
C ALA A 49 3.95 32.54 -1.13
N LEU A 50 4.43 33.11 -0.04
CA LEU A 50 5.75 33.75 0.02
C LEU A 50 6.87 32.70 -0.07
N ALA A 51 6.77 31.59 0.67
CA ALA A 51 7.71 30.49 0.68
C ALA A 51 8.00 29.96 -0.74
N VAL A 52 6.93 29.74 -1.52
CA VAL A 52 7.01 29.29 -2.92
C VAL A 52 7.79 30.28 -3.80
N ARG A 53 7.53 31.58 -3.65
CA ARG A 53 8.23 32.62 -4.43
C ARG A 53 9.68 32.79 -4.04
N THR A 54 10.02 32.41 -2.81
CA THR A 54 11.33 32.70 -2.22
C THR A 54 12.21 31.47 -2.06
N HIS A 55 11.71 30.29 -2.45
CA HIS A 55 12.36 28.99 -2.30
C HIS A 55 12.84 28.70 -0.86
N GLN A 56 12.04 29.13 0.13
CA GLN A 56 12.34 28.92 1.55
C GLN A 56 11.37 27.90 2.16
N THR A 57 11.84 27.10 3.11
CA THR A 57 10.97 26.26 3.94
C THR A 57 10.50 27.08 5.13
N ILE A 58 9.18 27.23 5.28
CA ILE A 58 8.57 27.91 6.42
C ILE A 58 7.90 26.88 7.32
N ASP A 59 8.17 26.96 8.63
CA ASP A 59 7.47 26.16 9.63
C ASP A 59 6.14 26.83 10.00
N GLY A 60 5.04 26.27 9.49
CA GLY A 60 3.70 26.79 9.75
C GLY A 60 3.28 26.75 11.22
N ASN A 61 3.78 25.79 12.01
CA ASN A 61 3.46 25.73 13.43
C ASN A 61 4.09 26.89 14.20
N ASN A 62 5.33 27.23 13.85
CA ASN A 62 6.02 28.35 14.45
C ASN A 62 5.37 29.69 14.05
N GLU A 63 4.98 29.83 12.78
CA GLU A 63 4.29 31.03 12.29
C GLU A 63 2.95 31.26 13.01
N LEU A 64 2.14 30.20 13.18
CA LEU A 64 0.87 30.27 13.90
C LEU A 64 1.05 30.63 15.38
N ARG A 65 2.09 30.09 16.04
CA ARG A 65 2.40 30.42 17.44
C ARG A 65 2.77 31.89 17.60
N LEU A 66 3.67 32.38 16.75
CA LEU A 66 4.09 33.78 16.77
C LEU A 66 2.91 34.72 16.48
N HIS A 67 2.08 34.38 15.51
CA HIS A 67 0.88 35.12 15.16
C HIS A 67 -0.14 35.18 16.31
N GLY A 68 -0.38 34.04 16.98
CA GLY A 68 -1.27 33.97 18.13
C GLY A 68 -0.77 34.81 19.31
N ILE A 69 0.53 34.75 19.61
CA ILE A 69 1.15 35.57 20.67
C ILE A 69 1.04 37.07 20.33
N ALA A 70 1.31 37.44 19.07
CA ALA A 70 1.20 38.84 18.64
C ALA A 70 -0.24 39.36 18.77
N ASN A 71 -1.24 38.58 18.35
CA ASN A 71 -2.65 38.96 18.49
C ASN A 71 -3.10 39.04 19.95
N ALA A 72 -2.62 38.15 20.82
CA ALA A 72 -2.90 38.22 22.25
C ALA A 72 -2.32 39.50 22.88
N LEU A 73 -1.08 39.86 22.55
CA LEU A 73 -0.44 41.10 23.00
C LEU A 73 -1.17 42.34 22.47
N MET A 74 -1.58 42.32 21.20
CA MET A 74 -2.36 43.40 20.59
C MET A 74 -3.70 43.58 21.29
N GLY A 75 -4.41 42.48 21.61
CA GLY A 75 -5.67 42.54 22.35
C GLY A 75 -5.54 43.17 23.73
N VAL A 76 -4.48 42.85 24.49
CA VAL A 76 -4.20 43.47 25.80
C VAL A 76 -3.96 44.98 25.68
N LEU A 77 -3.37 45.42 24.57
CA LEU A 77 -3.09 46.82 24.27
C LEU A 77 -4.29 47.56 23.63
N GLY A 78 -5.42 46.86 23.41
CA GLY A 78 -6.62 47.43 22.78
C GLY A 78 -6.55 47.56 21.25
N PHE A 79 -5.59 46.89 20.60
CA PHE A 79 -5.51 46.83 19.15
C PHE A 79 -6.40 45.74 18.56
N LEU A 80 -6.88 45.97 17.34
CA LEU A 80 -7.58 44.97 16.55
C LEU A 80 -6.62 43.83 16.15
N PRO A 81 -7.12 42.59 16.02
CA PRO A 81 -6.32 41.47 15.56
C PRO A 81 -5.78 41.73 14.15
N GLY A 82 -4.49 41.42 13.95
CA GLY A 82 -3.77 41.59 12.70
C GLY A 82 -3.58 40.27 11.96
N ASN A 83 -3.18 40.37 10.69
CA ASN A 83 -2.86 39.25 9.80
C ASN A 83 -1.58 39.54 9.01
N ALA A 84 -0.84 38.49 8.63
CA ALA A 84 0.30 38.63 7.72
C ALA A 84 -0.14 39.11 6.34
N SER A 85 0.53 40.11 5.75
CA SER A 85 0.18 40.66 4.42
C SER A 85 1.23 40.29 3.37
N PRO A 86 0.94 39.33 2.46
CA PRO A 86 1.89 38.93 1.42
C PRO A 86 2.33 40.09 0.51
N GLY A 87 1.44 41.05 0.24
CA GLY A 87 1.74 42.21 -0.60
C GLY A 87 2.76 43.15 0.04
N ILE A 88 2.62 43.43 1.35
CA ILE A 88 3.58 44.27 2.08
C ILE A 88 4.92 43.53 2.21
N SER A 89 4.89 42.23 2.56
CA SER A 89 6.10 41.41 2.65
C SER A 89 6.85 41.32 1.31
N ASP A 90 6.14 41.18 0.18
CA ASP A 90 6.73 41.17 -1.17
C ASP A 90 7.35 42.54 -1.51
N ALA A 91 6.66 43.65 -1.18
CA ALA A 91 7.16 45.00 -1.42
C ALA A 91 8.44 45.29 -0.62
N VAL A 92 8.48 44.94 0.66
CA VAL A 92 9.68 45.07 1.52
C VAL A 92 10.84 44.25 0.95
N ARG A 93 10.57 43.02 0.51
CA ARG A 93 11.59 42.10 -0.04
C ARG A 93 12.18 42.60 -1.35
N ARG A 94 11.36 43.19 -2.24
CA ARG A 94 11.84 43.78 -3.52
C ARG A 94 12.89 44.87 -3.32
N VAL A 95 12.81 45.60 -2.20
CA VAL A 95 13.76 46.65 -1.84
C VAL A 95 14.98 46.10 -1.08
N HIS A 96 15.09 44.77 -0.92
CA HIS A 96 16.18 44.08 -0.22
C HIS A 96 16.40 44.60 1.22
N ALA A 97 15.33 45.06 1.88
CA ALA A 97 15.40 45.57 3.24
C ALA A 97 15.74 44.44 4.23
N THR A 98 16.57 44.74 5.23
CA THR A 98 16.87 43.78 6.30
C THR A 98 15.64 43.58 7.20
N PRO A 99 15.50 42.41 7.86
CA PRO A 99 14.36 42.12 8.73
C PRO A 99 14.19 43.16 9.85
N ARG A 100 15.30 43.65 10.41
CA ARG A 100 15.27 44.66 11.49
C ARG A 100 14.73 46.01 11.02
N ILE A 101 15.14 46.46 9.83
CA ILE A 101 14.67 47.72 9.25
C ILE A 101 13.20 47.61 8.87
N SER A 102 12.75 46.46 8.35
CA SER A 102 11.34 46.27 8.01
C SER A 102 10.44 46.15 9.25
N CYS A 103 10.79 45.30 10.22
CA CYS A 103 9.91 45.03 11.37
C CYS A 103 9.82 46.21 12.34
N ILE A 104 10.86 47.04 12.45
CA ILE A 104 10.89 48.18 13.38
C ILE A 104 10.68 49.50 12.64
N GLY A 105 11.37 49.70 11.52
CA GLY A 105 11.33 50.95 10.76
C GLY A 105 9.97 51.20 10.10
N THR A 106 9.34 50.16 9.52
CA THR A 106 8.04 50.34 8.85
C THR A 106 6.92 50.75 9.81
N PRO A 107 6.72 50.11 10.99
CA PRO A 107 5.73 50.57 11.96
C PRO A 107 6.01 51.96 12.52
N ILE A 108 7.27 52.29 12.83
CA ILE A 108 7.64 53.64 13.32
C ILE A 108 7.34 54.69 12.27
N MET A 109 7.76 54.46 11.03
CA MET A 109 7.51 55.39 9.93
C MET A 109 6.01 55.56 9.67
N PHE A 110 5.24 54.47 9.74
CA PHE A 110 3.78 54.53 9.62
C PHE A 110 3.15 55.33 10.77
N ALA A 111 3.59 55.13 12.02
CA ALA A 111 3.11 55.90 13.16
C ALA A 111 3.44 57.40 13.03
N VAL A 112 4.66 57.74 12.61
CA VAL A 112 5.05 59.14 12.34
C VAL A 112 4.20 59.73 11.23
N LEU A 113 4.02 59.01 10.13
CA LEU A 113 3.22 59.47 9.00
C LEU A 113 1.76 59.71 9.42
N LEU A 114 1.18 58.82 10.22
CA LEU A 114 -0.18 58.99 10.75
C LEU A 114 -0.31 60.27 11.58
N VAL A 115 0.65 60.55 12.46
CA VAL A 115 0.62 61.75 13.30
C VAL A 115 0.78 63.01 12.46
N VAL A 116 1.74 63.03 11.53
CA VAL A 116 2.03 64.21 10.70
C VAL A 116 0.90 64.47 9.70
N MET A 117 0.31 63.42 9.12
CA MET A 117 -0.77 63.53 8.13
C MET A 117 -2.16 63.56 8.75
N MET A 118 -2.31 63.55 10.08
CA MET A 118 -3.61 63.54 10.76
C MET A 118 -4.59 64.63 10.26
N PRO A 119 -4.16 65.89 10.04
CA PRO A 119 -5.07 66.93 9.53
C PRO A 119 -5.55 66.67 8.09
N LEU A 120 -4.72 66.01 7.28
CA LEU A 120 -5.09 65.63 5.91
C LEU A 120 -6.02 64.42 5.89
N ILE A 121 -5.81 63.47 6.81
CA ILE A 121 -6.68 62.30 6.98
C ILE A 121 -8.08 62.74 7.42
N GLU A 122 -8.19 63.72 8.31
CA GLU A 122 -9.48 64.30 8.71
C GLU A 122 -10.22 64.98 7.56
N ALA A 123 -9.47 65.58 6.62
CA ALA A 123 -10.03 66.20 5.41
C ALA A 123 -10.43 65.19 4.32
N LEU A 124 -10.15 63.88 4.49
CA LEU A 124 -10.50 62.87 3.50
C LEU A 124 -12.02 62.67 3.41
N PRO A 125 -12.61 62.82 2.23
CA PRO A 125 -14.02 62.51 2.05
C PRO A 125 -14.32 61.03 2.26
N LEU A 126 -15.48 60.73 2.85
CA LEU A 126 -15.91 59.36 3.12
C LEU A 126 -15.96 58.49 1.84
N TRP A 127 -16.32 59.08 0.70
CA TRP A 127 -16.36 58.37 -0.59
C TRP A 127 -14.98 57.88 -1.06
N THR A 128 -13.88 58.51 -0.63
CA THR A 128 -12.53 58.05 -0.95
C THR A 128 -12.24 56.71 -0.27
N THR A 129 -12.62 56.59 1.01
CA THR A 129 -12.49 55.31 1.75
C THR A 129 -13.42 54.24 1.18
N ALA A 130 -14.65 54.59 0.77
CA ALA A 130 -15.57 53.68 0.10
C ALA A 130 -15.01 53.18 -1.25
N GLY A 131 -14.42 54.07 -2.05
CA GLY A 131 -13.76 53.71 -3.31
C GLY A 131 -12.58 52.77 -3.11
N MET A 132 -11.78 53.00 -2.05
CA MET A 132 -10.69 52.11 -1.67
C MET A 132 -11.20 50.72 -1.29
N LEU A 133 -12.27 50.63 -0.48
CA LEU A 133 -12.90 49.35 -0.13
C LEU A 133 -13.36 48.60 -1.37
N VAL A 134 -14.11 49.23 -2.27
CA VAL A 134 -14.57 48.62 -3.53
C VAL A 134 -13.39 48.13 -4.38
N SER A 135 -12.34 48.94 -4.51
CA SER A 135 -11.13 48.54 -5.26
C SER A 135 -10.46 47.31 -4.66
N THR A 136 -10.28 47.29 -3.33
CA THR A 136 -9.69 46.13 -2.66
C THR A 136 -10.56 44.88 -2.76
N SER A 137 -11.90 45.01 -2.70
CA SER A 137 -12.83 43.90 -2.91
C SER A 137 -12.77 43.33 -4.32
N LEU A 138 -12.65 44.18 -5.35
CA LEU A 138 -12.51 43.73 -6.73
C LEU A 138 -11.18 42.99 -6.98
N LEU A 139 -10.11 43.42 -6.31
CA LEU A 139 -8.81 42.74 -6.38
C LEU A 139 -8.79 41.42 -5.61
N ALA A 140 -9.61 41.28 -4.58
CA ALA A 140 -9.72 40.06 -3.78
C ALA A 140 -10.52 38.93 -4.45
N LEU A 141 -11.26 39.22 -5.54
CA LEU A 141 -12.00 38.21 -6.28
C LEU A 141 -11.07 37.16 -6.90
N ASP A 142 -11.26 35.91 -6.52
CA ASP A 142 -10.47 34.80 -7.06
C ASP A 142 -10.74 34.60 -8.56
N ARG A 143 -9.70 34.84 -9.36
CA ARG A 143 -9.76 34.70 -10.81
C ARG A 143 -9.96 33.24 -11.24
N ALA A 144 -9.46 32.28 -10.47
CA ALA A 144 -9.58 30.86 -10.81
C ALA A 144 -11.04 30.40 -10.70
N THR A 145 -11.73 30.75 -9.61
CA THR A 145 -13.16 30.50 -9.41
C THR A 145 -14.01 31.16 -10.50
N LEU A 146 -13.74 32.43 -10.84
CA LEU A 146 -14.46 33.11 -11.94
C LEU A 146 -14.26 32.41 -13.30
N THR A 147 -13.08 31.85 -13.54
CA THR A 147 -12.80 31.09 -14.77
C THR A 147 -13.56 29.76 -14.79
N LYS A 148 -13.61 29.03 -13.67
CA LYS A 148 -14.42 27.81 -13.52
C LYS A 148 -15.92 28.11 -13.73
N LEU A 149 -16.43 29.19 -13.16
CA LEU A 149 -17.83 29.61 -13.30
C LEU A 149 -18.18 29.96 -14.76
N LYS A 150 -17.32 30.73 -15.45
CA LYS A 150 -17.48 31.04 -16.88
C LYS A 150 -17.42 29.77 -17.73
N GLY A 151 -16.48 28.87 -17.45
CA GLY A 151 -16.36 27.60 -18.17
C GLY A 151 -17.59 26.70 -17.99
N LEU A 152 -18.21 26.72 -16.81
CA LEU A 152 -19.46 25.99 -16.53
C LEU A 152 -20.62 26.58 -17.33
N ALA A 153 -20.76 27.91 -17.33
CA ALA A 153 -21.78 28.62 -18.11
C ALA A 153 -21.62 28.39 -19.62
N LEU A 154 -20.39 28.31 -20.11
CA LEU A 154 -20.04 28.10 -21.51
C LEU A 154 -19.94 26.60 -21.91
N ARG A 155 -20.25 25.66 -20.99
CA ARG A 155 -20.14 24.19 -21.18
C ARG A 155 -18.78 23.70 -21.70
N ASN A 156 -17.71 24.45 -21.49
CA ASN A 156 -16.40 24.19 -22.10
C ASN A 156 -15.34 23.86 -21.04
N LEU A 157 -15.46 22.68 -20.40
CA LEU A 157 -14.54 22.26 -19.34
C LEU A 157 -14.22 20.76 -19.38
N PRO A 158 -12.97 20.36 -19.09
CA PRO A 158 -12.61 18.97 -18.82
C PRO A 158 -13.21 18.54 -17.47
N PHE A 159 -13.82 17.35 -17.44
CA PHE A 159 -14.40 16.72 -16.24
C PHE A 159 -15.51 17.54 -15.52
N PRO A 160 -16.69 17.73 -16.13
CA PRO A 160 -17.73 18.63 -15.64
C PRO A 160 -18.23 18.31 -14.23
N ARG A 161 -18.29 17.03 -13.84
CA ARG A 161 -18.81 16.61 -12.52
C ARG A 161 -17.96 17.12 -11.35
N VAL A 162 -16.64 17.15 -11.50
CA VAL A 162 -15.74 17.62 -10.43
C VAL A 162 -15.81 19.14 -10.30
N VAL A 163 -15.79 19.85 -11.43
CA VAL A 163 -15.85 21.31 -11.43
C VAL A 163 -17.19 21.82 -10.90
N VAL A 164 -18.30 21.12 -11.19
CA VAL A 164 -19.61 21.44 -10.60
C VAL A 164 -19.57 21.34 -9.07
N GLY A 165 -18.92 20.31 -8.52
CA GLY A 165 -18.77 20.14 -7.07
C GLY A 165 -18.03 21.32 -6.42
N ASP A 166 -16.84 21.64 -6.95
CA ASP A 166 -16.01 22.77 -6.45
C ASP A 166 -16.76 24.11 -6.50
N VAL A 167 -17.47 24.38 -7.61
CA VAL A 167 -18.21 25.64 -7.79
C VAL A 167 -19.43 25.68 -6.88
N ALA A 168 -20.16 24.57 -6.72
CA ALA A 168 -21.30 24.49 -5.82
C ALA A 168 -20.90 24.69 -4.36
N GLU A 169 -19.79 24.09 -3.92
CA GLU A 169 -19.23 24.31 -2.59
C GLU A 169 -18.86 25.78 -2.37
N THR A 170 -18.14 26.37 -3.32
CA THR A 170 -17.74 27.78 -3.22
C THR A 170 -18.96 28.71 -3.16
N LEU A 171 -19.96 28.49 -4.00
CA LEU A 171 -21.20 29.28 -4.00
C LEU A 171 -21.99 29.10 -2.70
N ALA A 172 -22.06 27.89 -2.15
CA ALA A 172 -22.74 27.62 -0.89
C ALA A 172 -22.11 28.42 0.27
N VAL A 173 -20.78 28.46 0.34
CA VAL A 173 -20.05 29.25 1.35
C VAL A 173 -20.30 30.75 1.15
N VAL A 174 -20.22 31.26 -0.08
CA VAL A 174 -20.46 32.69 -0.39
C VAL A 174 -21.89 33.10 -0.08
N ILE A 175 -22.88 32.31 -0.47
CA ILE A 175 -24.29 32.60 -0.19
C ILE A 175 -24.54 32.60 1.32
N THR A 176 -23.99 31.63 2.04
CA THR A 176 -24.12 31.58 3.51
C THR A 176 -23.51 32.82 4.17
N ALA A 177 -22.33 33.28 3.69
CA ALA A 177 -21.68 34.48 4.21
C ALA A 177 -22.50 35.76 3.98
N LEU A 178 -23.23 35.83 2.88
CA LEU A 178 -24.07 36.99 2.52
C LEU A 178 -25.43 36.99 3.22
N VAL A 179 -26.02 35.81 3.46
CA VAL A 179 -27.38 35.68 4.02
C VAL A 179 -27.39 35.53 5.53
N VAL A 180 -26.39 34.85 6.10
CA VAL A 180 -26.30 34.56 7.54
C VAL A 180 -25.20 35.40 8.15
N ASP A 181 -23.97 34.90 8.14
CA ASP A 181 -22.76 35.60 8.57
C ASP A 181 -21.53 34.78 8.13
N LEU A 182 -20.35 35.34 8.40
CA LEU A 182 -19.08 34.70 8.09
C LEU A 182 -18.83 33.42 8.92
N ILE A 183 -19.34 33.35 10.15
CA ILE A 183 -19.10 32.23 11.08
C ILE A 183 -19.82 30.98 10.55
N ALA A 184 -21.09 31.12 10.21
CA ALA A 184 -21.91 30.09 9.59
C ALA A 184 -21.30 29.63 8.26
N ALA A 185 -20.78 30.55 7.45
CA ALA A 185 -20.14 30.23 6.17
C ALA A 185 -18.91 29.34 6.33
N VAL A 186 -18.04 29.62 7.32
CA VAL A 186 -16.89 28.77 7.64
C VAL A 186 -17.36 27.39 8.10
N GLY A 187 -18.37 27.32 8.96
CA GLY A 187 -18.96 26.06 9.41
C GLY A 187 -19.49 25.20 8.25
N VAL A 188 -20.27 25.81 7.34
CA VAL A 188 -20.80 25.15 6.14
C VAL A 188 -19.67 24.67 5.23
N GLY A 189 -18.65 25.49 4.99
CA GLY A 189 -17.49 25.12 4.18
C GLY A 189 -16.76 23.91 4.76
N VAL A 190 -16.45 23.92 6.06
CA VAL A 190 -15.78 22.80 6.73
C VAL A 190 -16.64 21.53 6.67
N MET A 191 -17.94 21.61 6.94
CA MET A 191 -18.84 20.45 6.87
C MET A 191 -18.94 19.88 5.45
N LEU A 192 -19.05 20.74 4.45
CA LEU A 192 -19.15 20.32 3.05
C LEU A 192 -17.84 19.70 2.56
N SER A 193 -16.70 20.29 2.91
CA SER A 193 -15.37 19.71 2.66
C SER A 193 -15.21 18.33 3.31
N ILE A 194 -15.63 18.15 4.58
CA ILE A 194 -15.62 16.84 5.26
C ILE A 194 -16.53 15.85 4.54
N ALA A 195 -17.74 16.24 4.17
CA ALA A 195 -18.69 15.36 3.48
C ALA A 195 -18.15 14.93 2.11
N LEU A 196 -17.63 15.87 1.31
CA LEU A 196 -17.02 15.57 0.01
C LEU A 196 -15.78 14.68 0.15
N PHE A 197 -14.95 14.90 1.17
CA PHE A 197 -13.82 14.04 1.48
C PHE A 197 -14.28 12.61 1.81
N VAL A 198 -15.27 12.46 2.70
CA VAL A 198 -15.83 11.16 3.09
C VAL A 198 -16.45 10.43 1.90
N LEU A 199 -17.21 11.12 1.06
CA LEU A 199 -17.76 10.57 -0.17
C LEU A 199 -16.65 10.19 -1.18
N GLY A 200 -15.57 10.96 -1.21
CA GLY A 200 -14.39 10.70 -2.03
C GLY A 200 -13.57 9.47 -1.58
N MET A 201 -13.66 9.09 -0.30
CA MET A 201 -13.00 7.88 0.24
C MET A 201 -13.69 6.56 -0.19
N GLY A 202 -14.84 6.62 -0.87
CA GLY A 202 -15.61 5.45 -1.32
C GLY A 202 -15.00 4.65 -2.50
N ARG A 203 -13.70 4.77 -2.77
CA ARG A 203 -13.04 3.95 -3.80
C ARG A 203 -13.03 2.48 -3.35
N SER A 204 -13.10 1.57 -4.32
CA SER A 204 -13.05 0.14 -4.01
C SER A 204 -11.73 -0.18 -3.30
N PRO A 205 -11.76 -0.80 -2.10
CA PRO A 205 -10.55 -1.31 -1.47
C PRO A 205 -10.02 -2.53 -2.23
N ILE A 206 -10.78 -3.10 -3.18
CA ILE A 206 -10.34 -4.23 -3.98
C ILE A 206 -9.61 -3.70 -5.20
N ARG A 207 -8.33 -4.06 -5.30
CA ARG A 207 -7.52 -3.79 -6.48
C ARG A 207 -7.81 -4.82 -7.57
N ARG A 208 -7.76 -6.11 -7.22
CA ARG A 208 -7.96 -7.26 -8.10
C ARG A 208 -8.46 -8.47 -7.30
N ILE A 209 -9.14 -9.37 -7.99
CA ILE A 209 -9.55 -10.68 -7.46
C ILE A 209 -9.00 -11.76 -8.40
N TYR A 210 -8.41 -12.80 -7.83
CA TYR A 210 -7.92 -13.96 -8.57
C TYR A 210 -8.54 -15.24 -8.04
N ARG A 211 -8.70 -16.23 -8.91
CA ARG A 211 -9.12 -17.59 -8.55
C ARG A 211 -7.94 -18.54 -8.62
N GLY A 212 -7.91 -19.53 -7.73
CA GLY A 212 -6.88 -20.57 -7.69
C GLY A 212 -6.89 -21.51 -8.90
N SER A 213 -7.92 -21.44 -9.75
CA SER A 213 -8.00 -22.14 -11.04
C SER A 213 -7.09 -21.52 -12.11
N ARG A 214 -6.68 -20.25 -11.94
CA ARG A 214 -5.86 -19.50 -12.91
C ARG A 214 -4.50 -19.12 -12.38
N ILE A 215 -4.38 -18.94 -11.06
CA ILE A 215 -3.13 -18.56 -10.40
C ILE A 215 -2.76 -19.63 -9.40
N HIS A 216 -1.53 -20.11 -9.54
CA HIS A 216 -0.97 -21.13 -8.66
C HIS A 216 0.25 -20.59 -7.91
N SER A 217 0.54 -21.18 -6.75
CA SER A 217 1.83 -20.90 -6.10
C SER A 217 2.99 -21.37 -6.95
N ARG A 218 4.17 -20.82 -6.68
CA ARG A 218 5.43 -21.16 -7.37
C ARG A 218 5.95 -22.57 -7.07
N ILE A 219 5.23 -23.35 -6.26
CA ILE A 219 5.58 -24.75 -6.00
C ILE A 219 5.34 -25.57 -7.26
N HIS A 220 6.38 -26.25 -7.73
CA HIS A 220 6.27 -27.16 -8.85
C HIS A 220 5.43 -28.39 -8.48
N ARG A 221 4.38 -28.65 -9.26
CA ARG A 221 3.43 -29.74 -9.08
C ARG A 221 3.39 -30.63 -10.31
N SER A 222 2.99 -31.89 -10.10
CA SER A 222 2.79 -32.81 -11.21
C SER A 222 1.62 -32.37 -12.10
N PRO A 223 1.60 -32.76 -13.38
CA PRO A 223 0.52 -32.36 -14.29
C PRO A 223 -0.88 -32.82 -13.86
N GLY A 224 -0.98 -33.97 -13.18
CA GLY A 224 -2.25 -34.44 -12.60
C GLY A 224 -2.74 -33.55 -11.45
N GLU A 225 -1.82 -33.12 -10.57
CA GLU A 225 -2.14 -32.17 -9.49
C GLU A 225 -2.51 -30.79 -10.05
N ILE A 226 -1.83 -30.31 -11.09
CA ILE A 226 -2.18 -29.04 -11.75
C ILE A 226 -3.58 -29.13 -12.35
N LYS A 227 -3.90 -30.19 -13.07
CA LYS A 227 -5.24 -30.39 -13.64
C LYS A 227 -6.33 -30.41 -12.55
N ARG A 228 -6.03 -31.02 -11.40
CA ARG A 228 -6.95 -31.01 -10.24
C ARG A 228 -7.08 -29.62 -9.63
N LEU A 229 -6.00 -28.85 -9.54
CA LEU A 229 -6.05 -27.45 -9.12
C LEU A 229 -6.75 -26.55 -10.15
N GLU A 230 -6.70 -26.85 -11.44
CA GLU A 230 -7.48 -26.12 -12.45
C GLU A 230 -8.98 -26.44 -12.34
N GLN A 231 -9.33 -27.68 -11.98
CA GLN A 231 -10.71 -28.13 -11.78
C GLN A 231 -11.32 -27.63 -10.46
N ASP A 232 -10.59 -27.76 -9.35
CA ASP A 232 -11.07 -27.45 -7.99
C ASP A 232 -10.59 -26.09 -7.49
N GLY A 233 -9.73 -25.39 -8.22
CA GLY A 233 -9.08 -24.15 -7.77
C GLY A 233 -10.01 -22.94 -7.69
N ASP A 234 -11.22 -23.01 -8.26
CA ASP A 234 -12.25 -21.98 -8.05
C ASP A 234 -12.72 -21.91 -6.59
N ARG A 235 -12.43 -22.95 -5.79
CA ARG A 235 -12.60 -22.98 -4.33
C ARG A 235 -11.60 -22.08 -3.59
N ILE A 236 -10.58 -21.54 -4.26
CA ILE A 236 -9.63 -20.57 -3.71
C ILE A 236 -9.85 -19.22 -4.38
N ALA A 237 -9.97 -18.16 -3.58
CA ALA A 237 -9.96 -16.79 -4.08
C ALA A 237 -8.92 -15.94 -3.35
N VAL A 238 -8.25 -15.06 -4.08
CA VAL A 238 -7.32 -14.06 -3.57
C VAL A 238 -7.88 -12.68 -3.85
N ILE A 239 -8.06 -11.86 -2.81
CA ILE A 239 -8.45 -10.45 -2.93
C ILE A 239 -7.24 -9.58 -2.62
N GLU A 240 -6.77 -8.82 -3.61
CA GLU A 240 -5.78 -7.76 -3.38
C GLU A 240 -6.46 -6.54 -2.77
N VAL A 241 -6.11 -6.23 -1.53
CA VAL A 241 -6.64 -5.07 -0.81
C VAL A 241 -5.69 -3.88 -0.94
N GLN A 242 -6.24 -2.72 -1.30
CA GLN A 242 -5.52 -1.47 -1.45
C GLN A 242 -6.13 -0.35 -0.60
N GLY A 243 -5.25 0.50 -0.07
CA GLY A 243 -5.63 1.69 0.68
C GLY A 243 -6.09 1.39 2.12
N PRO A 244 -6.82 2.32 2.74
CA PRO A 244 -7.27 2.18 4.12
C PRO A 244 -8.55 1.33 4.23
N LEU A 245 -8.56 0.39 5.16
CA LEU A 245 -9.74 -0.38 5.57
C LEU A 245 -10.44 0.34 6.73
N PHE A 246 -11.58 0.95 6.42
CA PHE A 246 -12.44 1.62 7.39
C PHE A 246 -13.89 1.22 7.14
N PHE A 247 -14.83 1.69 7.98
CA PHE A 247 -16.25 1.31 7.88
C PHE A 247 -16.83 1.33 6.45
N GLY A 248 -16.53 2.38 5.67
CA GLY A 248 -17.05 2.58 4.32
C GLY A 248 -16.44 1.64 3.28
N SER A 249 -15.10 1.49 3.26
CA SER A 249 -14.43 0.60 2.31
C SER A 249 -14.66 -0.88 2.66
N CYS A 250 -14.63 -1.25 3.94
CA CYS A 250 -14.88 -2.62 4.39
C CYS A 250 -16.27 -3.15 4.05
N ALA A 251 -17.29 -2.28 3.91
CA ALA A 251 -18.62 -2.72 3.48
C ALA A 251 -18.58 -3.35 2.06
N ARG A 252 -17.80 -2.77 1.16
CA ARG A 252 -17.64 -3.28 -0.21
C ARG A 252 -16.82 -4.56 -0.22
N LEU A 253 -15.69 -4.57 0.51
CA LEU A 253 -14.87 -5.77 0.67
C LEU A 253 -15.70 -6.96 1.19
N LEU A 254 -16.57 -6.73 2.17
CA LEU A 254 -17.46 -7.75 2.70
C LEU A 254 -18.49 -8.23 1.67
N SER A 255 -19.10 -7.33 0.92
CA SER A 255 -20.09 -7.68 -0.11
C SER A 255 -19.47 -8.57 -1.18
N ASP A 256 -18.32 -8.16 -1.72
CA ASP A 256 -17.63 -8.89 -2.77
C ASP A 256 -17.07 -10.22 -2.24
N ALA A 257 -16.56 -10.24 -1.00
CA ALA A 257 -16.14 -11.49 -0.35
C ALA A 257 -17.32 -12.44 -0.10
N LYS A 258 -18.49 -11.93 0.23
CA LYS A 258 -19.70 -12.75 0.42
C LYS A 258 -20.17 -13.37 -0.90
N GLU A 259 -20.17 -12.60 -1.98
CA GLU A 259 -20.47 -13.12 -3.33
C GLU A 259 -19.51 -14.27 -3.71
N LEU A 260 -18.20 -14.11 -3.41
CA LEU A 260 -17.23 -15.19 -3.60
C LEU A 260 -17.52 -16.44 -2.76
N LEU A 261 -17.93 -16.29 -1.50
CA LEU A 261 -18.29 -17.42 -0.65
C LEU A 261 -19.57 -18.13 -1.15
N GLU A 262 -20.57 -17.37 -1.64
CA GLU A 262 -21.78 -17.90 -2.26
C GLU A 262 -21.48 -18.65 -3.57
N ASP A 263 -20.45 -18.23 -4.31
CA ASP A 263 -19.92 -18.91 -5.50
C ASP A 263 -19.15 -20.23 -5.19
N GLY A 264 -19.06 -20.64 -3.92
CA GLY A 264 -18.41 -21.89 -3.52
C GLY A 264 -16.91 -21.75 -3.19
N VAL A 265 -16.42 -20.54 -2.90
CA VAL A 265 -15.06 -20.37 -2.35
C VAL A 265 -15.00 -20.90 -0.93
N GLU A 266 -14.05 -21.79 -0.69
CA GLU A 266 -13.73 -22.28 0.65
C GLU A 266 -12.52 -21.55 1.24
N PHE A 267 -11.51 -21.22 0.43
CA PHE A 267 -10.29 -20.58 0.91
C PHE A 267 -10.20 -19.15 0.39
N LEU A 268 -10.37 -18.19 1.30
CA LEU A 268 -10.30 -16.77 0.97
C LEU A 268 -8.99 -16.16 1.50
N ILE A 269 -8.15 -15.69 0.60
CA ILE A 269 -6.88 -15.02 0.92
C ILE A 269 -7.04 -13.52 0.73
N LEU A 270 -6.80 -12.74 1.79
CA LEU A 270 -6.70 -11.29 1.73
C LEU A 270 -5.23 -10.87 1.62
N ASP A 271 -4.86 -10.28 0.48
CA ASP A 271 -3.54 -9.73 0.25
C ASP A 271 -3.46 -8.27 0.71
N PHE A 272 -2.69 -8.04 1.77
CA PHE A 272 -2.54 -6.72 2.39
C PHE A 272 -1.26 -5.98 1.98
N LYS A 273 -0.60 -6.37 0.89
CA LYS A 273 0.63 -5.71 0.38
C LYS A 273 0.46 -4.20 0.18
N HIS A 274 -0.72 -3.77 -0.26
CA HIS A 274 -1.04 -2.38 -0.59
C HIS A 274 -1.99 -1.71 0.41
N MET A 275 -2.25 -2.38 1.53
CA MET A 275 -3.09 -1.86 2.59
C MET A 275 -2.30 -0.88 3.46
N THR A 276 -2.88 0.29 3.73
CA THR A 276 -2.18 1.36 4.46
C THR A 276 -2.54 1.41 5.95
N SER A 277 -3.78 1.12 6.30
CA SER A 277 -4.28 1.19 7.67
C SER A 277 -5.59 0.41 7.84
N ILE A 278 -5.92 0.07 9.09
CA ILE A 278 -7.22 -0.45 9.52
C ILE A 278 -7.70 0.26 10.76
N ASP A 279 -8.99 0.57 10.83
CA ASP A 279 -9.66 1.07 12.04
C ASP A 279 -10.37 -0.06 12.81
N SER A 280 -10.84 0.22 14.03
CA SER A 280 -11.56 -0.76 14.86
C SER A 280 -12.82 -1.31 14.17
N THR A 281 -13.49 -0.47 13.36
CA THR A 281 -14.72 -0.86 12.67
C THR A 281 -14.46 -1.82 11.51
N GLY A 282 -13.40 -1.57 10.73
CA GLY A 282 -12.92 -2.46 9.67
C GLY A 282 -12.42 -3.77 10.26
N SER A 283 -11.74 -3.70 11.41
CA SER A 283 -11.34 -4.86 12.20
C SER A 283 -12.54 -5.73 12.62
N ALA A 284 -13.60 -5.12 13.15
CA ALA A 284 -14.84 -5.83 13.49
C ALA A 284 -15.50 -6.49 12.27
N LYS A 285 -15.48 -5.82 11.11
CA LYS A 285 -15.98 -6.37 9.84
C LYS A 285 -15.17 -7.56 9.34
N LEU A 286 -13.84 -7.51 9.41
CA LEU A 286 -12.99 -8.66 9.09
C LEU A 286 -13.24 -9.85 10.03
N ARG A 287 -13.53 -9.57 11.31
CA ARG A 287 -13.93 -10.62 12.26
C ARG A 287 -15.21 -11.31 11.81
N SER A 288 -16.23 -10.54 11.41
CA SER A 288 -17.46 -11.10 10.83
C SER A 288 -17.19 -11.91 9.56
N LEU A 289 -16.29 -11.45 8.68
CA LEU A 289 -15.88 -12.21 7.50
C LEU A 289 -15.26 -13.55 7.86
N SER A 290 -14.35 -13.57 8.85
CA SER A 290 -13.73 -14.82 9.32
C SER A 290 -14.77 -15.80 9.85
N MET A 291 -15.76 -15.32 10.61
CA MET A 291 -16.85 -16.17 11.12
C MET A 291 -17.71 -16.71 9.97
N MET A 292 -18.07 -15.89 8.98
CA MET A 292 -18.82 -16.33 7.80
C MET A 292 -18.06 -17.40 7.00
N CYS A 293 -16.75 -17.25 6.82
CA CYS A 293 -15.92 -18.29 6.20
C CYS A 293 -15.95 -19.59 7.00
N GLN A 294 -15.89 -19.53 8.33
CA GLN A 294 -15.91 -20.71 9.19
C GLN A 294 -17.27 -21.42 9.16
N GLU A 295 -18.38 -20.69 9.08
CA GLU A 295 -19.74 -21.25 8.99
C GLU A 295 -19.94 -22.06 7.70
N THR A 296 -19.34 -21.64 6.58
CA THR A 296 -19.36 -22.38 5.32
C THR A 296 -18.33 -23.51 5.24
N GLY A 297 -17.58 -23.77 6.32
CA GLY A 297 -16.49 -24.75 6.36
C GLY A 297 -15.19 -24.28 5.69
N GLY A 298 -15.16 -23.04 5.21
CA GLY A 298 -14.02 -22.38 4.62
C GLY A 298 -13.07 -21.74 5.64
N LYS A 299 -12.00 -21.11 5.14
CA LYS A 299 -10.98 -20.42 5.93
C LYS A 299 -10.60 -19.08 5.33
N LEU A 300 -10.47 -18.09 6.22
CA LEU A 300 -9.91 -16.78 5.91
C LEU A 300 -8.42 -16.77 6.20
N MET A 301 -7.63 -16.26 5.26
CA MET A 301 -6.17 -16.18 5.33
C MET A 301 -5.74 -14.75 5.04
N VAL A 302 -4.67 -14.29 5.69
CA VAL A 302 -4.15 -12.93 5.49
C VAL A 302 -2.68 -13.02 5.11
N SER A 303 -2.28 -12.36 4.01
CA SER A 303 -0.87 -12.27 3.61
C SER A 303 -0.29 -10.88 3.88
N TYR A 304 1.05 -10.79 3.91
CA TYR A 304 1.82 -9.57 4.22
C TYR A 304 1.64 -9.01 5.64
N ILE A 305 1.04 -9.79 6.54
CA ILE A 305 0.99 -9.51 7.97
C ILE A 305 1.71 -10.64 8.70
N GLN A 306 2.75 -10.30 9.47
CA GLN A 306 3.48 -11.27 10.27
C GLN A 306 3.21 -11.08 11.77
N PRO A 307 3.18 -12.18 12.54
CA PRO A 307 3.14 -12.10 13.98
C PRO A 307 4.33 -11.34 14.56
N GLU A 308 4.05 -10.33 15.40
CA GLU A 308 5.09 -9.64 16.15
C GLU A 308 5.73 -10.64 17.12
N ARG A 309 6.88 -11.21 16.76
CA ARG A 309 7.68 -12.06 17.65
C ARG A 309 8.28 -11.19 18.76
N ARG A 310 7.49 -10.86 19.79
CA ARG A 310 8.01 -10.34 21.04
C ARG A 310 8.64 -11.49 21.82
N THR A 311 9.94 -11.70 21.68
CA THR A 311 10.65 -12.59 22.62
C THR A 311 12.15 -12.25 22.76
N ALA A 312 12.52 -11.88 23.99
CA ALA A 312 13.84 -11.99 24.63
C ALA A 312 15.05 -11.16 24.14
N GLN A 313 15.18 -10.73 22.89
CA GLN A 313 16.42 -10.07 22.44
C GLN A 313 16.50 -8.55 22.71
N THR A 314 15.36 -7.87 22.89
CA THR A 314 15.35 -6.42 23.11
C THR A 314 15.87 -6.01 24.49
N HIS A 315 15.89 -6.92 25.48
CA HIS A 315 16.52 -6.66 26.77
C HIS A 315 18.06 -6.74 26.68
N ARG A 316 18.61 -7.66 25.88
CA ARG A 316 20.06 -7.71 25.59
C ARG A 316 20.50 -6.57 24.67
N ALA A 317 19.65 -6.15 23.73
CA ALA A 317 19.92 -4.98 22.88
C ALA A 317 19.83 -3.65 23.67
N ARG A 318 18.92 -3.55 24.67
CA ARG A 318 18.87 -2.38 25.57
C ARG A 318 20.11 -2.25 26.44
N VAL A 319 20.68 -3.36 26.91
CA VAL A 319 21.91 -3.35 27.73
C VAL A 319 23.16 -3.08 26.88
N LYS A 320 23.11 -3.27 25.55
CA LYS A 320 24.22 -2.99 24.63
C LYS A 320 24.15 -1.64 23.92
N ALA A 321 22.99 -0.98 23.94
CA ALA A 321 22.76 0.30 23.25
C ALA A 321 22.98 1.54 24.15
N GLU A 322 23.42 1.36 25.40
CA GLU A 322 23.90 2.47 26.25
C GLU A 322 25.40 2.76 26.07
N SER A 323 26.09 2.05 25.18
CA SER A 323 27.51 2.22 24.93
C SER A 323 27.85 2.27 23.44
N GLU A 324 27.20 3.14 22.66
CA GLU A 324 27.75 3.61 21.38
C GLU A 324 26.89 4.76 20.86
N THR A 325 27.47 5.95 20.89
CA THR A 325 27.04 7.12 20.13
C THR A 325 27.18 6.83 18.63
N ASP A 326 26.30 7.43 17.84
CA ASP A 326 26.23 7.41 16.37
C ASP A 326 25.39 6.29 15.76
N ASP A 327 24.09 6.56 15.57
CA ASP A 327 23.53 6.68 14.21
C ASP A 327 22.05 7.08 14.24
N GLU A 328 21.78 8.35 13.92
CA GLU A 328 20.42 8.87 13.70
C GLU A 328 19.75 8.22 12.46
N ASN A 329 20.56 7.56 11.61
CA ASN A 329 20.12 6.83 10.43
C ASN A 329 19.48 5.46 10.73
N CYS A 330 19.79 4.83 11.87
CA CYS A 330 19.16 3.55 12.26
C CYS A 330 17.68 3.70 12.66
N ARG A 331 17.20 4.93 12.91
CA ARG A 331 15.78 5.18 13.24
C ARG A 331 14.85 5.13 12.03
N ARG A 332 15.37 5.18 10.80
CA ARG A 332 14.55 5.18 9.57
C ARG A 332 14.16 3.79 9.06
N ILE A 333 14.71 2.72 9.62
CA ILE A 333 14.33 1.33 9.27
C ILE A 333 13.40 0.77 10.35
N GLN A 334 12.34 1.50 10.69
CA GLN A 334 11.23 0.96 11.48
C GLN A 334 10.13 0.43 10.56
N SER A 335 9.99 -0.89 10.57
CA SER A 335 8.90 -1.71 10.05
C SER A 335 7.53 -1.00 9.91
N ARG A 336 7.14 -0.66 8.68
CA ARG A 336 5.72 -0.77 8.27
C ARG A 336 5.42 -2.28 8.24
N PRO A 337 4.47 -2.87 9.02
CA PRO A 337 3.16 -2.36 9.45
C PRO A 337 2.81 -2.64 10.94
N ARG A 338 3.57 -2.11 11.91
CA ARG A 338 3.37 -2.42 13.36
C ARG A 338 1.96 -2.08 13.88
N TRP A 339 1.38 -0.98 13.42
CA TRP A 339 0.06 -0.54 13.87
C TRP A 339 -1.08 -1.44 13.38
N ILE A 340 -0.94 -2.06 12.20
CA ILE A 340 -1.99 -2.93 11.65
C ILE A 340 -2.08 -4.21 12.48
N TRP A 341 -0.95 -4.86 12.79
CA TRP A 341 -0.91 -6.01 13.69
C TRP A 341 -1.47 -5.68 15.07
N LEU A 342 -1.02 -4.57 15.67
CA LEU A 342 -1.50 -4.14 17.00
C LEU A 342 -3.01 -3.86 17.00
N ASN A 343 -3.55 -3.23 15.95
CA ASN A 343 -4.98 -2.99 15.85
C ASN A 343 -5.76 -4.31 15.73
N MET A 344 -5.30 -5.24 14.88
CA MET A 344 -5.93 -6.55 14.74
C MET A 344 -5.88 -7.37 16.03
N HIS A 345 -4.76 -7.31 16.76
CA HIS A 345 -4.60 -7.97 18.06
C HIS A 345 -5.52 -7.36 19.11
N ALA A 346 -5.60 -6.01 19.18
CA ALA A 346 -6.46 -5.32 20.12
C ALA A 346 -7.96 -5.56 19.86
N ASN A 347 -8.33 -5.90 18.62
CA ASN A 347 -9.70 -6.22 18.22
C ASN A 347 -9.95 -7.74 18.11
N ASP A 348 -9.10 -8.59 18.70
CA ASP A 348 -9.26 -10.04 18.81
C ASP A 348 -9.36 -10.79 17.45
N ILE A 349 -8.95 -10.15 16.35
CA ILE A 349 -9.02 -10.77 15.01
C ILE A 349 -8.03 -11.93 14.90
N ILE A 350 -6.87 -11.78 15.51
CA ILE A 350 -5.77 -12.74 15.40
C ILE A 350 -6.15 -14.08 16.00
N ASN A 351 -6.87 -14.07 17.13
CA ASN A 351 -7.37 -15.29 17.76
C ASN A 351 -8.51 -15.92 16.95
N VAL A 352 -9.37 -15.10 16.33
CA VAL A 352 -10.52 -15.57 15.54
C VAL A 352 -10.09 -16.21 14.22
N ILE A 353 -9.13 -15.58 13.52
CA ILE A 353 -8.55 -16.12 12.30
C ILE A 353 -7.62 -17.30 12.63
N GLY A 354 -6.85 -17.18 13.72
CA GLY A 354 -5.79 -18.11 14.12
C GLY A 354 -4.43 -17.66 13.59
N GLU A 355 -3.41 -17.66 14.46
CA GLU A 355 -2.05 -17.19 14.11
C GLU A 355 -1.44 -17.94 12.92
N ASP A 356 -1.79 -19.21 12.72
CA ASP A 356 -1.30 -20.06 11.64
C ASP A 356 -1.80 -19.65 10.24
N TRP A 357 -2.83 -18.80 10.16
CA TRP A 357 -3.44 -18.33 8.90
C TRP A 357 -2.95 -16.94 8.48
N PHE A 358 -1.90 -16.45 9.13
CA PHE A 358 -1.16 -15.24 8.75
C PHE A 358 0.14 -15.60 8.03
N PHE A 359 0.29 -15.11 6.80
CA PHE A 359 1.40 -15.46 5.91
C PHE A 359 2.27 -14.25 5.58
N ARG A 360 3.56 -14.50 5.32
CA ARG A 360 4.51 -13.47 4.90
C ARG A 360 4.16 -12.85 3.55
N ASP A 361 3.63 -13.67 2.65
CA ASP A 361 3.33 -13.34 1.27
C ASP A 361 2.18 -14.22 0.76
N THR A 362 1.58 -13.81 -0.35
CA THR A 362 0.41 -14.47 -0.95
C THR A 362 0.77 -15.83 -1.56
N ASP A 363 2.00 -16.02 -2.01
CA ASP A 363 2.48 -17.31 -2.57
C ASP A 363 2.47 -18.41 -1.50
N SER A 364 2.92 -18.08 -0.29
CA SER A 364 2.88 -18.98 0.87
C SER A 364 1.45 -19.35 1.27
N ALA A 365 0.52 -18.39 1.23
CA ALA A 365 -0.90 -18.63 1.51
C ALA A 365 -1.53 -19.53 0.46
N LEU A 366 -1.31 -19.22 -0.84
CA LEU A 366 -1.76 -20.03 -1.97
C LEU A 366 -1.23 -21.47 -1.89
N SER A 367 0.07 -21.62 -1.61
CA SER A 367 0.70 -22.92 -1.44
C SER A 367 -0.01 -23.76 -0.39
N ARG A 368 -0.39 -23.16 0.74
CA ARG A 368 -1.11 -23.85 1.82
C ARG A 368 -2.51 -24.26 1.40
N CYS A 369 -3.25 -23.41 0.68
CA CYS A 369 -4.58 -23.73 0.16
C CYS A 369 -4.52 -24.89 -0.83
N GLU A 370 -3.63 -24.79 -1.83
CA GLU A 370 -3.48 -25.81 -2.87
C GLU A 370 -3.06 -27.16 -2.29
N GLN A 371 -2.14 -27.16 -1.31
CA GLN A 371 -1.76 -28.39 -0.62
C GLN A 371 -2.97 -29.02 0.10
N THR A 372 -3.83 -28.20 0.71
CA THR A 372 -5.03 -28.67 1.41
C THR A 372 -6.06 -29.24 0.43
N LEU A 373 -6.25 -28.62 -0.75
CA LEU A 373 -7.11 -29.15 -1.80
C LEU A 373 -6.60 -30.49 -2.37
N LEU A 374 -5.28 -30.64 -2.52
CA LEU A 374 -4.67 -31.87 -3.03
C LEU A 374 -4.64 -33.00 -2.00
N GLU A 375 -4.58 -32.66 -0.71
CA GLU A 375 -4.64 -33.63 0.40
C GLU A 375 -6.06 -34.10 0.71
N ALA A 376 -7.09 -33.43 0.18
CA ALA A 376 -8.48 -33.86 0.34
C ALA A 376 -8.66 -35.25 -0.31
N PRO A 377 -9.10 -36.27 0.47
CA PRO A 377 -9.17 -37.64 -0.02
C PRO A 377 -10.13 -37.76 -1.20
N GLU A 378 -9.66 -38.37 -2.29
CA GLU A 378 -10.52 -38.89 -3.35
C GLU A 378 -11.31 -40.09 -2.81
N ASP A 379 -12.61 -40.12 -3.09
CA ASP A 379 -13.34 -41.37 -3.24
C ASP A 379 -12.95 -41.96 -4.61
N ASP A 380 -11.71 -42.46 -4.72
CA ASP A 380 -11.30 -43.26 -5.88
C ASP A 380 -10.16 -44.24 -5.55
N GLY A 381 -10.29 -45.44 -6.11
CA GLY A 381 -9.70 -46.67 -5.58
C GLY A 381 -8.17 -46.74 -5.51
N TYR A 382 -7.69 -47.45 -4.49
CA TYR A 382 -6.30 -47.86 -4.25
C TYR A 382 -5.51 -48.27 -5.52
N LEU A 383 -4.77 -47.34 -6.11
CA LEU A 383 -3.64 -47.68 -6.97
C LEU A 383 -2.37 -47.80 -6.13
N SER A 384 -1.77 -49.00 -6.14
CA SER A 384 -0.47 -49.29 -5.53
C SER A 384 0.62 -48.30 -6.01
N PRO A 385 1.75 -48.12 -5.31
CA PRO A 385 2.86 -47.27 -5.78
C PRO A 385 3.36 -47.59 -7.20
N ARG A 386 3.16 -48.83 -7.68
CA ARG A 386 3.42 -49.23 -9.07
C ARG A 386 2.37 -48.70 -10.06
N GLY A 387 1.12 -48.55 -9.62
CA GLY A 387 0.02 -47.96 -10.39
C GLY A 387 0.22 -46.46 -10.64
N ARG A 388 0.64 -45.68 -9.64
CA ARG A 388 0.93 -44.24 -9.81
C ARG A 388 2.00 -43.94 -10.86
N ILE A 389 3.02 -44.80 -10.97
CA ILE A 389 4.12 -44.63 -11.93
C ILE A 389 3.67 -44.98 -13.35
N ALA A 390 2.82 -46.00 -13.53
CA ALA A 390 2.26 -46.36 -14.84
C ALA A 390 1.33 -45.27 -15.40
N HIS A 391 0.82 -44.37 -14.55
CA HIS A 391 -0.05 -43.25 -14.93
C HIS A 391 0.68 -41.89 -14.98
N SER A 392 2.01 -41.84 -14.85
CA SER A 392 2.74 -40.57 -15.00
C SER A 392 2.84 -40.16 -16.47
N ASP A 393 2.83 -38.86 -16.74
CA ASP A 393 2.94 -38.29 -18.09
C ASP A 393 4.21 -38.75 -18.85
N LEU A 394 5.24 -39.18 -18.11
CA LEU A 394 6.46 -39.70 -18.70
C LEU A 394 6.28 -41.07 -19.36
N PHE A 395 5.40 -41.92 -18.81
CA PHE A 395 5.12 -43.25 -19.35
C PHE A 395 3.78 -43.32 -20.10
N ALA A 396 3.10 -42.19 -20.27
CA ALA A 396 1.85 -42.11 -21.00
C ALA A 396 2.00 -42.66 -22.44
N GLY A 397 1.14 -43.60 -22.82
CA GLY A 397 1.16 -44.24 -24.14
C GLY A 397 2.13 -45.43 -24.27
N LEU A 398 2.94 -45.74 -23.26
CA LEU A 398 3.75 -46.95 -23.24
C LEU A 398 2.95 -48.16 -22.74
N SER A 399 3.17 -49.32 -23.36
CA SER A 399 2.58 -50.56 -22.86
C SER A 399 3.19 -50.96 -21.52
N ARG A 400 2.48 -51.79 -20.74
CA ARG A 400 3.03 -52.31 -19.46
C ARG A 400 4.30 -53.12 -19.68
N ASP A 401 4.40 -53.83 -20.81
CA ASP A 401 5.57 -54.63 -21.17
C ASP A 401 6.76 -53.74 -21.51
N ASP A 402 6.54 -52.61 -22.19
CA ASP A 402 7.60 -51.63 -22.49
C ASP A 402 8.12 -50.95 -21.22
N ILE A 403 7.23 -50.59 -20.28
CA ILE A 403 7.63 -50.03 -18.98
C ILE A 403 8.43 -51.06 -18.17
N ALA A 404 8.01 -52.33 -18.18
CA ALA A 404 8.74 -53.41 -17.52
C ALA A 404 10.13 -53.61 -18.17
N TYR A 405 10.19 -53.59 -19.50
CA TYR A 405 11.44 -53.70 -20.26
C TYR A 405 12.40 -52.55 -19.95
N LEU A 406 11.92 -51.29 -19.99
CA LEU A 406 12.70 -50.11 -19.56
C LEU A 406 13.24 -50.25 -18.15
N GLY A 407 12.43 -50.78 -17.23
CA GLY A 407 12.84 -51.05 -15.85
C GLY A 407 13.96 -52.09 -15.72
N THR A 408 14.08 -53.02 -16.67
CA THR A 408 15.18 -54.01 -16.71
C THR A 408 16.47 -53.45 -17.28
N GLN A 409 16.37 -52.43 -18.14
CA GLN A 409 17.52 -51.78 -18.78
C GLN A 409 18.12 -50.66 -17.93
N ALA A 410 17.35 -50.11 -16.97
CA ALA A 410 17.81 -49.04 -16.10
C ALA A 410 18.32 -49.54 -14.73
N THR A 411 19.36 -48.91 -14.21
CA THR A 411 19.96 -49.27 -12.93
C THR A 411 19.29 -48.54 -11.77
N ARG A 412 18.81 -49.29 -10.79
CA ARG A 412 18.16 -48.73 -9.58
C ARG A 412 19.18 -48.05 -8.67
N ARG A 413 18.98 -46.76 -8.35
CA ARG A 413 19.81 -45.95 -7.44
C ARG A 413 18.98 -45.36 -6.30
N ARG A 414 19.49 -45.38 -5.08
CA ARG A 414 18.84 -44.78 -3.89
C ARG A 414 19.73 -43.69 -3.32
N TYR A 415 19.13 -42.57 -2.97
CA TYR A 415 19.81 -41.40 -2.41
C TYR A 415 19.14 -41.01 -1.08
N ARG A 416 19.94 -40.66 -0.08
CA ARG A 416 19.47 -40.13 1.21
C ARG A 416 19.23 -38.62 1.11
N ALA A 417 18.39 -38.07 1.99
CA ALA A 417 18.23 -36.62 2.08
C ALA A 417 19.59 -35.92 2.32
N GLY A 418 19.87 -34.87 1.55
CA GLY A 418 21.14 -34.13 1.52
C GLY A 418 22.22 -34.71 0.60
N GLU A 419 22.01 -35.90 0.02
CA GLU A 419 23.00 -36.55 -0.84
C GLU A 419 22.95 -36.00 -2.29
N PRO A 420 24.08 -35.54 -2.86
CA PRO A 420 24.12 -35.11 -4.25
C PRO A 420 24.05 -36.31 -5.20
N VAL A 421 23.24 -36.19 -6.26
CA VAL A 421 23.16 -37.15 -7.36
C VAL A 421 24.31 -36.92 -8.34
N PHE A 422 24.56 -35.65 -8.67
CA PHE A 422 25.69 -35.15 -9.45
C PHE A 422 25.86 -33.64 -9.21
N SER A 423 27.05 -33.11 -9.52
CA SER A 423 27.39 -31.70 -9.37
C SER A 423 27.44 -30.99 -10.72
N GLN A 424 27.27 -29.67 -10.69
CA GLN A 424 27.43 -28.83 -11.88
C GLN A 424 28.87 -28.96 -12.43
N GLY A 425 28.99 -29.12 -13.74
CA GLY A 425 30.27 -29.32 -14.43
C GLY A 425 30.75 -30.77 -14.51
N ASP A 426 30.10 -31.73 -13.82
CA ASP A 426 30.42 -33.15 -13.97
C ASP A 426 30.14 -33.63 -15.41
N ASP A 427 30.85 -34.67 -15.86
CA ASP A 427 30.55 -35.34 -17.12
C ASP A 427 29.16 -36.00 -17.09
N ALA A 428 28.43 -35.95 -18.21
CA ALA A 428 27.01 -36.29 -18.26
C ALA A 428 26.70 -37.52 -19.11
N ASN A 429 26.89 -38.72 -18.57
CA ASN A 429 26.64 -39.98 -19.30
C ASN A 429 25.34 -40.72 -18.91
N HIS A 430 24.51 -40.12 -18.05
CA HIS A 430 23.32 -40.77 -17.52
C HIS A 430 22.13 -39.80 -17.42
N ALA A 431 20.93 -40.30 -17.73
CA ALA A 431 19.66 -39.68 -17.35
C ALA A 431 19.03 -40.46 -16.19
N TYR A 432 18.22 -39.76 -15.39
CA TYR A 432 17.60 -40.32 -14.19
C TYR A 432 16.08 -40.15 -14.21
N PHE A 433 15.40 -41.24 -13.95
CA PHE A 433 13.95 -41.29 -13.73
C PHE A 433 13.67 -41.24 -12.24
N LEU A 434 13.07 -40.16 -11.74
CA LEU A 434 12.73 -40.04 -10.33
C LEU A 434 11.44 -40.80 -10.03
N MET A 435 11.54 -41.99 -9.45
CA MET A 435 10.38 -42.84 -9.18
C MET A 435 9.68 -42.51 -7.87
N ARG A 436 10.43 -42.03 -6.87
CA ARG A 436 9.90 -41.62 -5.57
C ARG A 436 10.92 -40.71 -4.92
N GLY A 437 10.50 -39.56 -4.42
CA GLY A 437 11.44 -38.64 -3.75
C GLY A 437 11.20 -37.19 -4.15
N ARG A 438 12.15 -36.32 -3.80
CA ARG A 438 12.24 -34.93 -4.28
C ARG A 438 13.71 -34.59 -4.42
N MET A 439 14.05 -33.89 -5.50
CA MET A 439 15.41 -33.43 -5.76
C MET A 439 15.42 -31.91 -5.91
N ASP A 440 16.38 -31.23 -5.31
CA ASP A 440 16.59 -29.80 -5.50
C ASP A 440 17.68 -29.59 -6.56
N VAL A 441 17.42 -28.68 -7.51
CA VAL A 441 18.35 -28.28 -8.56
C VAL A 441 18.96 -26.94 -8.18
N GLU A 442 20.28 -26.90 -8.08
CA GLU A 442 21.04 -25.75 -7.63
C GLU A 442 22.08 -25.35 -8.67
N ILE A 443 22.21 -24.05 -8.93
CA ILE A 443 23.25 -23.50 -9.82
C ILE A 443 24.19 -22.62 -8.99
N ASP A 444 25.48 -22.72 -9.28
CA ASP A 444 26.49 -21.84 -8.71
C ASP A 444 26.39 -20.45 -9.34
N ILE A 445 26.29 -19.40 -8.51
CA ILE A 445 26.21 -18.02 -9.00
C ILE A 445 27.63 -17.53 -9.34
N PRO A 446 27.90 -17.13 -10.59
CA PRO A 446 29.22 -16.63 -11.00
C PRO A 446 29.71 -15.48 -10.11
N GLY A 447 30.97 -15.58 -9.64
CA GLY A 447 31.58 -14.57 -8.78
C GLY A 447 31.22 -14.66 -7.29
N THR A 448 30.45 -15.68 -6.86
CA THR A 448 30.16 -15.93 -5.44
C THR A 448 30.27 -17.41 -5.09
N ASN A 449 30.63 -17.74 -3.83
CA ASN A 449 30.56 -19.11 -3.30
C ASN A 449 29.13 -19.50 -2.83
N ARG A 450 28.09 -18.97 -3.49
CA ARG A 450 26.69 -19.22 -3.12
C ARG A 450 25.99 -20.03 -4.21
N ARG A 451 25.34 -21.11 -3.78
CA ARG A 451 24.40 -21.90 -4.59
C ARG A 451 23.01 -21.28 -4.52
N LYS A 452 22.34 -21.17 -5.67
CA LYS A 452 20.94 -20.76 -5.77
C LYS A 452 20.11 -21.97 -6.17
N ARG A 453 19.12 -22.33 -5.35
CA ARG A 453 18.10 -23.30 -5.75
C ARG A 453 17.24 -22.70 -6.86
N VAL A 454 17.26 -23.34 -8.02
CA VAL A 454 16.52 -22.92 -9.22
C VAL A 454 15.18 -23.63 -9.31
N SER A 455 15.11 -24.90 -8.92
CA SER A 455 13.87 -25.66 -8.92
C SER A 455 13.92 -26.84 -7.94
N THR A 456 12.75 -27.41 -7.64
CA THR A 456 12.61 -28.69 -6.94
C THR A 456 11.79 -29.63 -7.81
N LEU A 457 12.27 -30.85 -7.95
CA LEU A 457 11.82 -31.91 -8.85
C LEU A 457 10.96 -32.93 -8.08
N PRO A 458 9.68 -33.12 -8.45
CA PRO A 458 8.80 -34.16 -7.89
C PRO A 458 9.02 -35.51 -8.58
N ASP A 459 8.43 -36.57 -8.03
CA ASP A 459 8.39 -37.90 -8.65
C ASP A 459 7.64 -37.92 -9.99
N GLY A 460 7.97 -38.90 -10.84
CA GLY A 460 7.39 -39.06 -12.17
C GLY A 460 8.06 -38.23 -13.27
N ILE A 461 9.19 -37.59 -12.98
CA ILE A 461 9.92 -36.78 -13.96
C ILE A 461 11.27 -37.40 -14.33
N ILE A 462 11.79 -37.01 -15.48
CA ILE A 462 13.18 -37.23 -15.88
C ILE A 462 14.05 -36.00 -15.52
N PHE A 463 15.30 -36.26 -15.13
CA PHE A 463 16.32 -35.23 -14.92
C PHE A 463 17.72 -35.73 -15.31
N GLY A 464 18.63 -34.80 -15.63
CA GLY A 464 19.97 -35.13 -16.12
C GLY A 464 19.98 -35.64 -17.57
N GLU A 465 18.86 -35.51 -18.27
CA GLU A 465 18.68 -35.89 -19.66
C GLU A 465 19.43 -34.97 -20.64
N MET A 466 19.63 -33.69 -20.29
CA MET A 466 20.25 -32.71 -21.21
C MET A 466 21.62 -33.19 -21.67
N GLY A 467 22.53 -33.47 -20.73
CA GLY A 467 23.88 -33.94 -21.06
C GLY A 467 23.91 -35.33 -21.70
N LEU A 468 22.87 -36.16 -21.52
CA LEU A 468 22.72 -37.41 -22.28
C LEU A 468 22.38 -37.16 -23.75
N ILE A 469 21.66 -36.08 -24.05
CA ILE A 469 21.15 -35.74 -25.38
C ILE A 469 22.17 -34.90 -26.16
N ASP A 470 22.75 -33.86 -25.53
CA ASP A 470 23.63 -32.90 -26.20
C ASP A 470 25.13 -33.12 -25.92
N GLY A 471 25.48 -34.02 -24.98
CA GLY A 471 26.86 -34.31 -24.60
C GLY A 471 27.54 -33.22 -23.77
N ALA A 472 26.83 -32.19 -23.33
CA ALA A 472 27.38 -31.11 -22.53
C ALA A 472 27.56 -31.53 -21.05
N PRO A 473 28.51 -30.92 -20.31
CA PRO A 473 28.63 -31.12 -18.87
C PRO A 473 27.35 -30.76 -18.11
N ARG A 474 27.19 -31.29 -16.88
CA ARG A 474 26.01 -31.02 -16.04
C ARG A 474 25.78 -29.51 -15.87
N SER A 475 24.60 -29.04 -16.25
CA SER A 475 24.21 -27.62 -16.16
C SER A 475 23.91 -27.13 -14.74
N ALA A 476 23.68 -28.05 -13.81
CA ALA A 476 23.33 -27.76 -12.42
C ALA A 476 23.71 -28.92 -11.48
N THR A 477 23.84 -28.62 -10.20
CA THR A 477 23.96 -29.61 -9.13
C THR A 477 22.56 -30.11 -8.75
N VAL A 478 22.38 -31.43 -8.59
CA VAL A 478 21.11 -32.02 -8.17
C VAL A 478 21.30 -32.78 -6.86
N THR A 479 20.55 -32.40 -5.83
CA THR A 479 20.67 -32.96 -4.47
C THR A 479 19.32 -33.53 -4.01
N ALA A 480 19.31 -34.69 -3.37
CA ALA A 480 18.08 -35.25 -2.82
C ALA A 480 17.57 -34.44 -1.61
N SER A 481 16.42 -33.79 -1.71
CA SER A 481 15.83 -33.04 -0.58
C SER A 481 15.08 -33.96 0.41
N ARG A 482 14.72 -35.18 -0.02
CA ARG A 482 14.26 -36.29 0.82
C ARG A 482 14.82 -37.61 0.31
N ASN A 483 14.69 -38.69 1.10
CA ASN A 483 15.06 -40.03 0.65
C ASN A 483 14.39 -40.35 -0.69
N SER A 484 15.21 -40.62 -1.71
CA SER A 484 14.79 -40.67 -3.10
C SER A 484 15.26 -41.96 -3.78
N LEU A 485 14.46 -42.42 -4.74
CA LEU A 485 14.66 -43.61 -5.55
C LEU A 485 14.63 -43.20 -7.03
N CYS A 486 15.72 -43.46 -7.72
CA CYS A 486 15.87 -43.19 -9.14
C CYS A 486 16.17 -44.47 -9.92
N TYR A 487 15.86 -44.46 -11.21
CA TYR A 487 16.43 -45.39 -12.18
C TYR A 487 17.35 -44.60 -13.11
N ALA A 488 18.61 -45.00 -13.19
CA ALA A 488 19.62 -44.37 -14.04
C ALA A 488 19.75 -45.14 -15.34
N MET A 489 19.73 -44.44 -16.47
CA MET A 489 19.94 -44.99 -17.80
C MET A 489 21.17 -44.32 -18.41
N ASP A 490 22.12 -45.12 -18.89
CA ASP A 490 23.31 -44.64 -19.56
C ASP A 490 23.09 -44.43 -21.07
N GLY A 491 24.03 -43.72 -21.71
CA GLY A 491 23.98 -43.41 -23.14
C GLY A 491 24.02 -44.63 -24.05
N GLU A 492 24.82 -45.64 -23.71
CA GLU A 492 24.93 -46.87 -24.49
C GLU A 492 23.61 -47.66 -24.49
N THR A 493 22.95 -47.74 -23.34
CA THR A 493 21.63 -48.34 -23.19
C THR A 493 20.57 -47.58 -23.96
N TYR A 494 20.62 -46.24 -23.94
CA TYR A 494 19.72 -45.42 -24.73
C TYR A 494 19.88 -45.67 -26.24
N VAL A 495 21.11 -45.69 -26.76
CA VAL A 495 21.40 -45.98 -28.18
C VAL A 495 20.95 -47.40 -28.56
N ARG A 496 21.17 -48.39 -27.68
CA ARG A 496 20.68 -49.76 -27.90
C ARG A 496 19.15 -49.82 -27.99
N LEU A 497 18.45 -49.12 -27.08
CA LEU A 497 16.98 -49.06 -27.07
C LEU A 497 16.41 -48.40 -28.33
N GLN A 498 17.11 -47.43 -28.93
CA GLN A 498 16.70 -46.82 -30.19
C GLN A 498 16.65 -47.83 -31.35
N VAL A 499 17.54 -48.82 -31.35
CA VAL A 499 17.59 -49.88 -32.38
C VAL A 499 16.62 -51.00 -32.07
N GLU A 500 16.56 -51.46 -30.81
CA GLU A 500 15.75 -52.63 -30.42
C GLU A 500 14.25 -52.34 -30.32
N LYS A 501 13.87 -51.14 -29.87
CA LYS A 501 12.50 -50.76 -29.54
C LYS A 501 12.21 -49.30 -29.96
N PRO A 502 12.27 -48.98 -31.26
CA PRO A 502 12.15 -47.60 -31.75
C PRO A 502 10.81 -46.94 -31.38
N GLU A 503 9.69 -47.66 -31.42
CA GLU A 503 8.36 -47.12 -31.08
C GLU A 503 8.26 -46.69 -29.61
N MET A 504 8.86 -47.47 -28.71
CA MET A 504 8.93 -47.16 -27.29
C MET A 504 9.74 -45.90 -27.03
N VAL A 505 10.92 -45.79 -27.67
CA VAL A 505 11.79 -44.62 -27.52
C VAL A 505 11.14 -43.37 -28.11
N MET A 506 10.48 -43.46 -29.26
CA MET A 506 9.74 -42.34 -29.85
C MET A 506 8.61 -41.84 -28.95
N THR A 507 7.86 -42.75 -28.32
CA THR A 507 6.82 -42.40 -27.35
C THR A 507 7.42 -41.70 -26.13
N LEU A 508 8.51 -42.25 -25.59
CA LEU A 508 9.22 -41.67 -24.45
C LEU A 508 9.77 -40.27 -24.77
N LEU A 509 10.39 -40.09 -25.94
CA LEU A 509 10.88 -38.78 -26.41
C LEU A 509 9.74 -37.78 -26.60
N GLY A 510 8.58 -38.21 -27.11
CA GLY A 510 7.38 -37.38 -27.20
C GLY A 510 6.92 -36.90 -25.82
N ASN A 511 6.99 -37.76 -24.81
CA ASN A 511 6.61 -37.43 -23.42
C ASN A 511 7.61 -36.45 -22.79
N ILE A 512 8.91 -36.68 -22.98
CA ILE A 512 9.98 -35.78 -22.53
C ILE A 512 9.85 -34.40 -23.19
N SER A 513 9.58 -34.37 -24.51
CA SER A 513 9.40 -33.13 -25.27
C SER A 513 8.20 -32.31 -24.79
N ARG A 514 7.10 -32.98 -24.41
CA ARG A 514 5.93 -32.33 -23.79
C ARG A 514 6.28 -31.74 -22.43
N GLN A 515 7.01 -32.46 -21.58
CA GLN A 515 7.48 -31.94 -20.30
C GLN A 515 8.38 -30.71 -20.47
N PHE A 516 9.30 -30.72 -21.43
CA PHE A 516 10.13 -29.55 -21.74
C PHE A 516 9.33 -28.36 -22.24
N SER A 517 8.40 -28.59 -23.17
CA SER A 517 7.55 -27.53 -23.71
C SER A 517 6.73 -26.84 -22.62
N SER A 518 6.21 -27.62 -21.65
CA SER A 518 5.51 -27.09 -20.48
C SER A 518 6.43 -26.25 -19.60
N ARG A 519 7.64 -26.75 -19.29
CA ARG A 519 8.64 -26.02 -18.48
C ARG A 519 9.09 -24.72 -19.13
N LEU A 520 9.35 -24.73 -20.44
CA LEU A 520 9.80 -23.55 -21.18
C LEU A 520 8.71 -22.46 -21.21
N ARG A 521 7.43 -22.86 -21.37
CA ARG A 521 6.29 -21.94 -21.32
C ARG A 521 6.18 -21.24 -19.96
N VAL A 522 6.28 -22.01 -18.88
CA VAL A 522 6.24 -21.49 -17.51
C VAL A 522 7.44 -20.58 -17.23
N ALA A 523 8.64 -20.95 -17.68
CA ALA A 523 9.83 -20.11 -17.54
C ALA A 523 9.70 -18.79 -18.32
N ASN A 524 9.20 -18.82 -19.56
CA ASN A 524 9.00 -17.60 -20.36
C ASN A 524 7.97 -16.65 -19.74
N ILE A 525 6.88 -17.18 -19.16
CA ILE A 525 5.89 -16.36 -18.43
C ILE A 525 6.56 -15.69 -17.23
N MET A 526 7.33 -16.42 -16.42
CA MET A 526 8.03 -15.84 -15.27
C MET A 526 9.10 -14.80 -15.65
N ILE A 527 9.81 -14.98 -16.77
CA ILE A 527 10.79 -13.99 -17.26
C ILE A 527 10.07 -12.72 -17.74
N SER A 528 8.96 -12.87 -18.46
CA SER A 528 8.12 -11.75 -18.90
C SER A 528 7.56 -10.92 -17.75
N GLU A 529 7.37 -11.51 -16.57
CA GLU A 529 6.88 -10.82 -15.37
C GLU A 529 7.99 -10.12 -14.57
N LEU A 530 9.26 -10.40 -14.83
CA LEU A 530 10.41 -9.73 -14.20
C LEU A 530 10.84 -8.45 -14.93
N ASP A 531 10.44 -8.30 -16.21
CA ASP A 531 10.73 -7.13 -17.05
C ASP A 531 9.66 -6.02 -16.96
N GLN A 532 8.62 -6.18 -16.14
CA GLN A 532 7.58 -5.16 -15.85
C GLN A 532 7.65 -4.70 -14.39
#